data_AF-A0A958XWR7-F1
#
_entry.id   AF-A0A958XWR7-F1
#
_cell.length_a   1.000
_cell.length_b   1.000
_cell.length_c   1.000
_cell.angle_alpha   90.00
_cell.angle_beta   90.00
_cell.angle_gamma   90.00
#
_symmetry.space_group_name_H-M   'P 1'
#
loop_
_entity.id
_entity.type
_entity.pdbx_description
1 polymer ?
#
loop_
_entity_poly.entity_id
_entity_poly.type
_entity_poly.pdbx_seq_one_letter_code
_entity_poly.pdbx_strand_id
1 'polypeptide(L)'
;MTKYIFVTGGVTSSLGKGILCASLAKLLQARGFSVTIQKFDPYINVDPGTLNPYEHGECYVTDDGAETDLDLGHYERFLNTPTSRANNVTTGAVYQTVINKERAGDYLGKTVQVIPHITDEIKRRMLLLGQTGQYDLIITELGGTVGDIESLPY
;
A
#
# COMPACT_ATOMS: atom_id res chain seq x y z
N MET A 1 -4.39 -15.59 13.67
CA MET A 1 -3.82 -15.56 12.31
C MET A 1 -4.55 -14.48 11.54
N THR A 2 -3.83 -13.45 11.10
CA THR A 2 -4.38 -12.32 10.33
C THR A 2 -4.95 -12.77 8.99
N LYS A 3 -6.08 -12.20 8.60
CA LYS A 3 -6.74 -12.42 7.31
C LYS A 3 -6.52 -11.22 6.40
N TYR A 4 -6.45 -11.47 5.09
CA TYR A 4 -6.18 -10.44 4.08
C TYR A 4 -7.37 -10.32 3.13
N ILE A 5 -7.82 -9.09 2.91
CA ILE A 5 -8.85 -8.75 1.93
C ILE A 5 -8.19 -7.86 0.88
N PHE A 6 -8.10 -8.35 -0.35
CA PHE A 6 -7.57 -7.58 -1.47
C PHE A 6 -8.71 -6.89 -2.20
N VAL A 7 -8.57 -5.58 -2.43
CA VAL A 7 -9.54 -4.78 -3.16
C VAL A 7 -8.90 -4.29 -4.45
N THR A 8 -9.43 -4.74 -5.59
CA THR A 8 -8.99 -4.36 -6.93
C THR A 8 -10.05 -3.49 -7.62
N GLY A 9 -9.62 -2.66 -8.57
CA GLY A 9 -10.52 -1.85 -9.40
C GLY A 9 -10.55 -2.32 -10.85
N GLY A 10 -11.75 -2.43 -11.42
CA GLY A 10 -11.92 -2.71 -12.85
C GLY A 10 -12.60 -1.56 -13.58
N VAL A 11 -12.59 -1.61 -14.92
CA VAL A 11 -13.23 -0.67 -15.85
C VAL A 11 -12.60 0.71 -15.90
N THR A 12 -12.59 1.46 -14.80
CA THR A 12 -12.05 2.82 -14.74
C THR A 12 -11.55 3.15 -13.34
N SER A 13 -10.58 4.06 -13.25
CA SER A 13 -10.19 4.70 -12.00
C SER A 13 -11.29 5.65 -11.48
N SER A 14 -11.16 6.10 -10.24
CA SER A 14 -12.08 7.06 -9.58
C SER A 14 -13.49 6.56 -9.22
N LEU A 15 -13.70 5.23 -9.16
CA LEU A 15 -14.95 4.62 -8.66
C LEU A 15 -15.11 4.63 -7.12
N GLY A 16 -14.17 5.24 -6.39
CA GLY A 16 -14.23 5.35 -4.93
C GLY A 16 -13.73 4.13 -4.15
N LYS A 17 -12.67 3.46 -4.63
CA LYS A 17 -12.02 2.32 -3.95
C LYS A 17 -11.64 2.65 -2.50
N GLY A 18 -10.93 3.76 -2.26
CA GLY A 18 -10.53 4.19 -0.93
C GLY A 18 -11.69 4.33 0.07
N ILE A 19 -12.78 4.98 -0.34
CA ILE A 19 -13.98 5.14 0.49
C ILE A 19 -14.67 3.80 0.77
N LEU A 20 -14.70 2.89 -0.22
CA LEU A 20 -15.22 1.53 -0.03
C LEU A 20 -14.38 0.75 0.99
N CYS A 21 -13.04 0.78 0.85
CA CYS A 21 -12.11 0.14 1.77
C CYS A 21 -12.29 0.68 3.21
N ALA A 22 -12.33 2.00 3.36
CA ALA A 22 -12.50 2.68 4.65
C ALA A 22 -13.86 2.32 5.31
N SER A 23 -14.93 2.29 4.52
CA SER A 23 -16.28 1.93 4.98
C SER A 23 -16.36 0.46 5.41
N LEU A 24 -15.80 -0.45 4.62
CA LEU A 24 -15.76 -1.88 4.96
C LEU A 24 -14.96 -2.11 6.24
N ALA A 25 -13.78 -1.49 6.36
CA ALA A 25 -12.95 -1.58 7.56
C ALA A 25 -13.69 -1.05 8.78
N LYS A 26 -14.44 0.06 8.65
CA LYS A 26 -15.24 0.60 9.76
C LYS A 26 -16.35 -0.35 10.20
N LEU A 27 -17.03 -1.01 9.26
CA LEU A 27 -18.05 -2.01 9.60
C LEU A 27 -17.44 -3.22 10.32
N LEU A 28 -16.27 -3.67 9.90
CA LEU A 28 -15.54 -4.76 10.56
C LEU A 28 -15.07 -4.34 11.96
N GLN A 29 -14.56 -3.12 12.13
CA GLN A 29 -14.20 -2.55 13.43
C GLN A 29 -15.43 -2.49 14.36
N ALA A 30 -16.60 -2.09 13.85
CA ALA A 30 -17.85 -2.07 14.60
C ALA A 30 -18.35 -3.47 15.03
N ARG A 31 -17.83 -4.54 14.40
CA ARG A 31 -18.05 -5.94 14.80
C ARG A 31 -17.01 -6.47 15.80
N GLY A 32 -16.11 -5.62 16.26
CA GLY A 32 -15.10 -5.96 17.27
C GLY A 32 -13.80 -6.53 16.72
N PHE A 33 -13.58 -6.48 15.40
CA PHE A 33 -12.31 -6.90 14.81
C PHE A 33 -11.27 -5.77 14.87
N SER A 34 -10.01 -6.13 15.11
CA SER A 34 -8.88 -5.23 14.87
C SER A 34 -8.56 -5.20 13.36
N VAL A 35 -8.65 -4.02 12.75
CA VAL A 35 -8.54 -3.86 11.29
C VAL A 35 -7.58 -2.72 10.95
N THR A 36 -6.77 -2.91 9.91
CA THR A 36 -5.99 -1.84 9.28
C THR A 36 -6.12 -1.92 7.76
N ILE A 37 -5.78 -0.82 7.09
CA ILE A 37 -5.84 -0.70 5.63
C ILE A 37 -4.45 -0.33 5.12
N GLN A 38 -4.03 -0.92 4.00
CA GLN A 38 -2.82 -0.53 3.28
C GLN A 38 -3.19 -0.14 1.85
N LYS A 39 -2.59 0.94 1.35
CA LYS A 39 -2.68 1.41 -0.03
C LYS A 39 -1.41 1.03 -0.79
N PHE A 40 -1.59 0.37 -1.93
CA PHE A 40 -0.52 0.06 -2.87
C PHE A 40 -0.70 0.90 -4.13
N ASP A 41 0.16 1.90 -4.29
CA ASP A 41 0.13 2.85 -5.39
C ASP A 41 1.09 2.44 -6.51
N PRO A 42 0.59 2.23 -7.73
CA PRO A 42 1.44 1.73 -8.82
C PRO A 42 2.36 2.78 -9.45
N TYR A 43 2.34 4.03 -8.98
CA TYR A 43 3.23 5.08 -9.49
C TYR A 43 4.69 4.92 -9.03
N ILE A 44 5.61 5.49 -9.82
CA ILE A 44 7.06 5.33 -9.65
C ILE A 44 7.71 6.31 -8.67
N ASN A 45 7.00 7.35 -8.21
CA ASN A 45 7.47 8.21 -7.13
C ASN A 45 7.69 7.35 -5.86
N VAL A 46 8.77 7.59 -5.13
CA VAL A 46 9.07 6.85 -3.90
C VAL A 46 8.05 7.18 -2.82
N ASP A 47 7.65 8.44 -2.75
CA ASP A 47 6.61 9.02 -1.92
C ASP A 47 5.92 10.16 -2.72
N PRO A 48 4.74 10.62 -2.30
CA PRO A 48 4.03 11.70 -2.97
C PRO A 48 4.56 13.10 -2.62
N GLY A 49 5.62 13.25 -1.80
CA GLY A 49 6.16 14.56 -1.40
C GLY A 49 6.69 15.40 -2.57
N THR A 50 6.94 14.77 -3.71
CA THR A 50 7.37 15.42 -4.96
C THR A 50 6.24 15.72 -5.94
N LEU A 51 5.02 15.27 -5.65
CA LEU A 51 3.85 15.49 -6.51
C LEU A 51 3.29 16.90 -6.34
N ASN A 52 2.77 17.47 -7.41
CA ASN A 52 2.06 18.75 -7.36
C ASN A 52 0.67 18.54 -6.71
N PRO A 53 0.39 19.15 -5.55
CA PRO A 53 -0.85 18.89 -4.82
C PRO A 53 -2.10 19.42 -5.53
N TYR A 54 -1.95 20.39 -6.44
CA TYR A 54 -3.08 20.91 -7.22
C TYR A 54 -3.56 19.94 -8.30
N GLU A 55 -2.72 18.99 -8.71
CA GLU A 55 -3.02 18.02 -9.76
C GLU A 55 -3.33 16.63 -9.19
N HIS A 56 -2.69 16.28 -8.07
CA HIS A 56 -2.73 14.92 -7.50
C HIS A 56 -3.42 14.83 -6.13
N GLY A 57 -3.82 15.96 -5.54
CA GLY A 57 -4.42 16.04 -4.21
C GLY A 57 -3.38 16.26 -3.10
N GLU A 58 -3.85 16.34 -1.86
CA GLU A 58 -2.98 16.58 -0.70
C GLU A 58 -1.98 15.45 -0.48
N CYS A 59 -0.78 15.79 0.02
CA CYS A 59 0.13 14.81 0.61
C CYS A 59 -0.26 14.63 2.08
N TYR A 60 -0.58 13.40 2.49
CA TYR A 60 -0.95 13.09 3.86
C TYR A 60 0.28 12.69 4.67
N VAL A 61 0.39 13.20 5.91
CA VAL A 61 1.53 12.91 6.79
C VAL A 61 1.06 12.10 8.00
N THR A 62 1.65 10.92 8.19
CA THR A 62 1.37 10.03 9.33
C THR A 62 2.13 10.46 10.60
N ASP A 63 1.72 9.95 11.75
CA ASP A 63 2.38 10.22 13.04
C ASP A 63 3.87 9.83 13.07
N ASP A 64 4.28 8.83 12.28
CA ASP A 64 5.68 8.41 12.11
C ASP A 64 6.46 9.22 11.05
N GLY A 65 5.87 10.32 10.57
CA GLY A 65 6.48 11.30 9.68
C GLY A 65 6.62 10.84 8.23
N ALA A 66 5.81 9.87 7.78
CA ALA A 66 5.81 9.46 6.38
C ALA A 66 4.90 10.37 5.55
N GLU A 67 5.41 10.88 4.44
CA GLU A 67 4.63 11.50 3.37
C GLU A 67 3.96 10.39 2.54
N THR A 68 2.63 10.44 2.41
CA THR A 68 1.81 9.34 1.89
C THR A 68 0.63 9.85 1.06
N ASP A 69 0.02 8.93 0.32
CA ASP A 69 -1.18 9.21 -0.47
C ASP A 69 -2.36 9.65 0.42
N LEU A 70 -3.21 10.55 -0.10
CA LEU A 70 -4.36 11.11 0.62
C LEU A 70 -5.35 10.05 1.14
N ASP A 71 -5.37 8.85 0.54
CA ASP A 71 -6.24 7.78 0.98
C ASP A 71 -5.97 7.35 2.44
N LEU A 72 -4.74 7.49 2.94
CA LEU A 72 -4.43 7.20 4.35
C LEU A 72 -5.21 8.14 5.28
N GLY A 73 -5.38 9.40 4.90
CA GLY A 73 -6.23 10.32 5.64
C GLY A 73 -7.69 9.85 5.66
N HIS A 74 -8.21 9.28 4.57
CA HIS A 74 -9.55 8.68 4.58
C HIS A 74 -9.63 7.49 5.53
N TYR A 75 -8.63 6.62 5.54
CA TYR A 75 -8.58 5.46 6.41
C TYR A 75 -8.57 5.87 7.88
N GLU A 76 -7.71 6.82 8.27
CA GLU A 76 -7.63 7.32 9.64
C GLU A 76 -8.94 7.99 10.08
N ARG A 77 -9.56 8.81 9.22
CA ARG A 77 -10.84 9.46 9.52
C ARG A 77 -11.98 8.47 9.76
N PHE A 78 -12.03 7.36 9.02
CA PHE A 78 -13.06 6.34 9.21
C PHE A 78 -12.77 5.44 10.43
N LEU A 79 -11.52 4.99 10.56
CA LEU A 79 -11.12 4.02 11.58
C LEU A 79 -10.85 4.67 12.94
N ASN A 80 -10.59 5.97 12.97
CA ASN A 80 -10.16 6.69 14.16
C ASN A 80 -8.95 6.00 14.81
N THR A 81 -7.97 5.63 13.99
CA THR A 81 -6.74 4.92 14.39
C THR A 81 -5.62 5.39 13.47
N PRO A 82 -4.44 5.72 14.01
CA PRO A 82 -3.32 6.21 13.21
C PRO A 82 -2.79 5.11 12.28
N THR A 83 -2.36 5.53 11.10
CA THR A 83 -1.61 4.73 10.13
C THR A 83 -0.12 5.07 10.24
N SER A 84 0.70 4.33 9.49
CA SER A 84 2.16 4.45 9.49
C SER A 84 2.69 4.36 8.08
N ARG A 85 4.00 4.55 7.90
CA ARG A 85 4.70 4.26 6.65
C ARG A 85 4.41 2.88 6.08
N ALA A 86 4.11 1.88 6.92
CA ALA A 86 3.80 0.53 6.47
C ALA A 86 2.41 0.40 5.82
N ASN A 87 1.59 1.46 5.86
CA ASN A 87 0.25 1.53 5.28
C ASN A 87 0.25 2.10 3.85
N ASN A 88 1.35 2.69 3.37
CA ASN A 88 1.45 3.16 1.99
C ASN A 88 2.68 2.54 1.30
N VAL A 89 2.46 1.94 0.13
CA VAL A 89 3.50 1.26 -0.65
C VAL A 89 3.42 1.73 -2.09
N THR A 90 4.51 2.28 -2.61
CA THR A 90 4.59 2.76 -3.99
C THR A 90 5.46 1.84 -4.84
N THR A 91 5.26 1.81 -6.16
CA THR A 91 6.17 1.10 -7.09
C THR A 91 7.58 1.66 -6.94
N GLY A 92 7.70 2.99 -6.83
CA GLY A 92 8.98 3.66 -6.60
C GLY A 92 9.76 3.10 -5.41
N ALA A 93 9.11 3.01 -4.24
CA ALA A 93 9.75 2.52 -3.03
C ALA A 93 10.13 1.04 -3.12
N VAL A 94 9.30 0.20 -3.77
CA VAL A 94 9.60 -1.22 -4.01
C VAL A 94 10.83 -1.36 -4.89
N TYR A 95 10.85 -0.70 -6.04
CA TYR A 95 11.97 -0.77 -6.99
C TYR A 95 13.25 -0.20 -6.38
N GLN A 96 13.18 0.95 -5.70
CA GLN A 96 14.32 1.54 -5.00
C GLN A 96 14.90 0.56 -3.98
N THR A 97 14.04 -0.14 -3.21
CA THR A 97 14.48 -1.13 -2.21
C THR A 97 15.22 -2.29 -2.87
N VAL A 98 14.65 -2.86 -3.93
CA VAL A 98 15.24 -4.00 -4.65
C VAL A 98 16.55 -3.60 -5.33
N ILE A 99 16.60 -2.44 -5.99
CA ILE A 99 17.83 -1.94 -6.62
C ILE A 99 18.92 -1.70 -5.57
N ASN A 100 18.58 -1.12 -4.41
CA ASN A 100 19.55 -0.88 -3.34
C ASN A 100 20.13 -2.20 -2.79
N LYS A 101 19.29 -3.22 -2.56
CA LYS A 101 19.72 -4.56 -2.16
C LYS A 101 20.63 -5.21 -3.19
N GLU A 102 20.31 -5.03 -4.47
CA GLU A 102 21.12 -5.51 -5.58
C GLU A 102 22.51 -4.87 -5.60
N ARG A 103 22.59 -3.55 -5.44
CA ARG A 103 23.87 -2.83 -5.33
C ARG A 103 24.67 -3.15 -4.08
N ALA A 104 24.01 -3.57 -2.99
CA ALA A 104 24.66 -4.06 -1.78
C ALA A 104 25.19 -5.51 -1.91
N GLY A 105 24.82 -6.23 -2.98
CA GLY A 105 25.22 -7.62 -3.20
C GLY A 105 24.31 -8.67 -2.56
N ASP A 106 23.14 -8.27 -2.05
CA ASP A 106 22.22 -9.16 -1.29
C ASP A 106 21.66 -10.31 -2.15
N TYR A 107 21.64 -10.16 -3.48
CA TYR A 107 21.20 -11.20 -4.41
C TYR A 107 22.34 -12.12 -4.89
N LEU A 108 23.53 -12.05 -4.28
CA LEU A 108 24.63 -13.00 -4.44
C LEU A 108 25.07 -13.20 -5.91
N GLY A 109 25.12 -12.11 -6.68
CA GLY A 109 25.54 -12.11 -8.09
C GLY A 109 24.53 -12.71 -9.07
N LYS A 110 23.30 -13.03 -8.62
CA LYS A 110 22.23 -13.52 -9.49
C LYS A 110 21.53 -12.38 -10.23
N THR A 111 20.89 -12.71 -11.34
CA THR A 111 20.04 -11.78 -12.10
C THR A 111 18.82 -11.37 -11.28
N VAL A 112 18.63 -10.07 -11.08
CA VAL A 112 17.42 -9.52 -10.45
C VAL A 112 16.36 -9.26 -11.51
N GLN A 113 15.13 -9.64 -11.20
CA GLN A 113 13.99 -9.74 -12.13
C GLN A 113 12.70 -9.32 -11.42
N VAL A 114 11.68 -8.93 -12.19
CA VAL A 114 10.34 -8.62 -11.65
C VAL A 114 9.79 -9.81 -10.84
N ILE A 115 9.80 -11.00 -11.44
CA ILE A 115 9.50 -12.26 -10.75
C ILE A 115 10.83 -13.01 -10.55
N PRO A 116 11.21 -13.38 -9.31
CA PRO A 116 10.44 -13.21 -8.07
C PRO A 116 10.75 -11.91 -7.32
N HIS A 117 11.86 -11.22 -7.58
CA HIS A 117 12.44 -10.23 -6.64
C HIS A 117 11.55 -9.02 -6.33
N ILE A 118 10.89 -8.43 -7.35
CA ILE A 118 9.94 -7.33 -7.13
C ILE A 118 8.68 -7.87 -6.45
N THR A 119 8.13 -8.98 -6.94
CA THR A 119 6.93 -9.59 -6.32
C THR A 119 7.17 -10.07 -4.89
N ASP A 120 8.39 -10.47 -4.53
CA ASP A 120 8.78 -10.86 -3.18
C ASP A 120 8.86 -9.65 -2.25
N GLU A 121 9.38 -8.51 -2.72
CA GLU A 121 9.38 -7.27 -1.94
C GLU A 121 7.95 -6.73 -1.75
N ILE A 122 7.08 -6.84 -2.77
CA ILE A 122 5.65 -6.50 -2.66
C ILE A 122 4.97 -7.40 -1.62
N LYS A 123 5.11 -8.72 -1.73
CA LYS A 123 4.58 -9.68 -0.74
C LYS A 123 5.11 -9.41 0.66
N ARG A 124 6.40 -9.10 0.80
CA ARG A 124 7.00 -8.75 2.10
C ARG A 124 6.30 -7.54 2.73
N ARG A 125 6.00 -6.50 1.94
CA ARG A 125 5.29 -5.31 2.41
C ARG A 125 3.82 -5.58 2.73
N MET A 126 3.13 -6.38 1.93
CA MET A 126 1.75 -6.82 2.22
C MET A 126 1.65 -7.57 3.55
N LEU A 127 2.62 -8.43 3.84
CA LEU A 127 2.63 -9.25 5.06
C LEU A 127 3.17 -8.53 6.30
N LEU A 128 3.80 -7.36 6.14
CA LEU A 128 4.54 -6.68 7.22
C LEU A 128 3.65 -6.37 8.43
N LEU A 129 2.46 -5.79 8.21
CA LEU A 129 1.54 -5.45 9.30
C LEU A 129 0.96 -6.70 9.97
N GLY A 130 0.77 -7.80 9.24
CA GLY A 130 0.25 -9.04 9.81
C GLY A 130 1.25 -9.76 10.71
N GLN A 131 2.55 -9.49 10.54
CA GLN A 131 3.60 -10.04 11.40
C GLN A 131 3.64 -9.39 12.80
N THR A 132 2.99 -8.23 12.98
CA THR A 132 2.93 -7.55 14.29
C THR A 132 2.02 -8.28 15.29
N GLY A 133 1.10 -9.12 14.81
CA GLY A 133 0.09 -9.78 15.64
C GLY A 133 -1.02 -8.83 16.16
N GLN A 134 -1.07 -7.59 15.69
CA GLN A 134 -2.01 -6.56 16.18
C GLN A 134 -3.35 -6.53 15.46
N TYR A 135 -3.45 -7.18 14.29
CA TYR A 135 -4.61 -7.09 13.40
C TYR A 135 -5.21 -8.46 13.09
N ASP A 136 -6.52 -8.57 13.22
CA ASP A 136 -7.31 -9.70 12.76
C ASP A 136 -7.47 -9.67 11.24
N LEU A 137 -7.66 -8.47 10.68
CA LEU A 137 -7.92 -8.24 9.26
C LEU A 137 -7.05 -7.10 8.72
N ILE A 138 -6.47 -7.32 7.54
CA ILE A 138 -5.76 -6.30 6.75
C ILE A 138 -6.48 -6.16 5.43
N ILE A 139 -6.95 -4.96 5.12
CA ILE A 139 -7.48 -4.63 3.80
C ILE A 139 -6.35 -4.03 2.96
N THR A 140 -6.05 -4.62 1.82
CA THR A 140 -5.03 -4.14 0.89
C THR A 140 -5.72 -3.60 -0.35
N GLU A 141 -5.74 -2.28 -0.47
CA GLU A 141 -6.21 -1.60 -1.66
C GLU A 141 -5.11 -1.57 -2.72
N LEU A 142 -5.39 -2.16 -3.88
CA LEU A 142 -4.51 -2.10 -5.05
C LEU A 142 -4.96 -0.94 -5.95
N GLY A 143 -4.09 0.05 -6.08
CA GLY A 143 -4.25 1.17 -7.01
C GLY A 143 -4.19 0.75 -8.47
N GLY A 144 -4.50 1.69 -9.36
CA GLY A 144 -4.62 1.42 -10.79
C GLY A 144 -5.90 0.68 -11.16
N THR A 145 -5.91 0.14 -12.39
CA THR A 145 -7.02 -0.61 -12.97
C THR A 145 -6.51 -1.99 -13.41
N VAL A 146 -7.29 -3.03 -13.12
CA VAL A 146 -6.98 -4.41 -13.56
C VAL A 146 -6.83 -4.44 -15.09
N GLY A 147 -5.68 -4.95 -15.53
CA GLY A 147 -5.30 -5.02 -16.94
C GLY A 147 -4.19 -4.05 -17.34
N ASP A 148 -3.97 -3.00 -16.55
CA ASP A 148 -2.91 -2.03 -16.81
C ASP A 148 -1.53 -2.58 -16.41
N ILE A 149 -0.50 -2.21 -17.18
CA ILE A 149 0.88 -2.71 -17.00
C ILE A 149 1.43 -2.39 -15.60
N GLU A 150 1.10 -1.21 -15.09
CA GLU A 150 1.58 -0.72 -13.78
C GLU A 150 1.10 -1.59 -12.60
N SER A 151 -0.03 -2.28 -12.77
CA SER A 151 -0.62 -3.12 -11.72
C SER A 151 -0.17 -4.58 -11.79
N LEU A 152 0.47 -5.02 -12.88
CA LEU A 152 0.83 -6.44 -13.07
C LEU A 152 1.74 -7.04 -11.98
N PRO A 153 2.70 -6.31 -11.38
CA PRO A 153 3.53 -6.88 -10.31
C PRO A 153 2.80 -7.06 -8.96
N TYR A 154 1.67 -6.39 -8.74
CA TYR A 154 0.90 -6.39 -7.49
C TYR A 154 -0.10 -7.55 -7.43
#